data_AF-A0A971L317-F1
#
_entry.id   AF-A0A971L317-F1
#
_cell.length_a   1.000
_cell.length_b   1.000
_cell.length_c   1.000
_cell.angle_alpha   90.00
_cell.angle_beta   90.00
_cell.angle_gamma   90.00
#
_symmetry.space_group_name_H-M   'P 1'
#
loop_
_entity.id
_entity.type
_entity.pdbx_description
1 polymer ?
#
loop_
_entity_poly.entity_id
_entity_poly.type
_entity_poly.pdbx_seq_one_letter_code
_entity_poly.pdbx_strand_id
1 'polypeptide(L)'
;MSANQNYGTGRRKTSTARVFLKSGSGKISINGASLQEYFGRETAQMIVMQPLQLTDNVTKFDLFITVSGGGASGQAGAIRHGITR
;
A
#
# COMPACT_ATOMS: atom_id res chain seq x y z
N MET A 1 10.70 6.93 -22.60
CA MET A 1 11.19 7.01 -21.21
C MET A 1 10.54 5.90 -20.42
N SER A 2 11.29 4.85 -20.06
CA SER A 2 10.74 3.77 -19.24
C SER A 2 10.48 4.33 -17.84
N ALA A 3 9.22 4.42 -17.42
CA ALA A 3 8.91 4.74 -16.04
C ALA A 3 9.29 3.51 -15.22
N ASN A 4 10.46 3.54 -14.57
CA ASN A 4 10.87 2.53 -13.61
C ASN A 4 9.86 2.56 -12.45
N GLN A 5 8.86 1.69 -12.54
CA GLN A 5 7.88 1.45 -11.49
C GLN A 5 8.37 0.26 -10.69
N ASN A 6 8.63 0.47 -9.41
CA ASN A 6 8.99 -0.62 -8.53
C ASN A 6 7.71 -1.42 -8.20
N TYR A 7 7.76 -2.73 -8.41
CA TYR A 7 6.62 -3.61 -8.21
C TYR A 7 6.87 -4.52 -7.01
N GLY A 8 6.03 -4.38 -5.99
CA GLY A 8 6.03 -5.22 -4.80
C GLY A 8 4.75 -6.07 -4.75
N THR A 9 4.88 -7.33 -4.37
CA THR A 9 3.72 -8.17 -4.05
C THR A 9 3.76 -8.59 -2.59
N GLY A 10 2.70 -8.30 -1.86
CA GLY A 10 2.50 -8.71 -0.48
C GLY A 10 1.33 -9.69 -0.35
N ARG A 11 1.46 -10.65 0.56
CA ARG A 11 0.41 -11.64 0.85
C ARG A 11 0.31 -11.83 2.34
N ARG A 12 -0.92 -11.89 2.87
CA ARG A 12 -1.18 -12.18 4.29
C ARG A 12 -2.52 -12.90 4.43
N LYS A 13 -2.53 -14.04 5.12
CA LYS A 13 -3.69 -14.95 5.19
C LYS A 13 -4.16 -15.29 3.76
N THR A 14 -5.40 -14.96 3.41
CA THR A 14 -5.99 -15.13 2.08
C THR A 14 -5.97 -13.85 1.23
N SER A 15 -5.39 -12.76 1.74
CA SER A 15 -5.30 -11.47 1.03
C SER A 15 -4.02 -11.36 0.23
N THR A 16 -4.13 -10.90 -1.02
CA THR A 16 -3.02 -10.60 -1.92
C THR A 16 -3.06 -9.14 -2.34
N ALA A 17 -1.97 -8.43 -2.13
CA ALA A 17 -1.77 -7.03 -2.50
C ALA A 17 -0.65 -6.89 -3.52
N ARG A 18 -0.90 -6.14 -4.59
CA ARG A 18 0.08 -5.72 -5.58
C ARG A 18 0.29 -4.22 -5.41
N VAL A 19 1.53 -3.82 -5.20
CA VAL A 19 1.93 -2.45 -4.91
C VAL A 19 2.81 -2.00 -6.06
N PHE A 20 2.42 -0.90 -6.70
CA PHE A 20 3.20 -0.21 -7.69
C PHE A 20 3.68 1.09 -7.07
N LEU A 21 5.00 1.25 -6.99
CA LEU A 21 5.65 2.38 -6.39
C LEU A 21 6.31 3.22 -7.48
N LYS A 22 6.00 4.51 -7.47
CA LYS A 22 6.49 5.50 -8.42
C LYS A 22 6.99 6.71 -7.65
N SER A 23 8.11 7.31 -8.05
CA SER A 23 8.55 8.58 -7.47
C SER A 23 7.50 9.68 -7.75
N GLY A 24 7.07 10.38 -6.70
CA GLY A 24 5.89 11.25 -6.76
C GLY A 24 5.73 12.11 -5.52
N SER A 25 4.49 12.43 -5.16
CA SER A 25 4.14 13.39 -4.10
C SER A 25 3.58 12.76 -2.83
N GLY A 26 3.61 11.43 -2.68
CA GLY A 26 3.10 10.74 -1.50
C GLY A 26 1.64 10.27 -1.62
N LYS A 27 1.10 10.21 -2.84
CA LYS A 27 -0.30 9.83 -3.06
C LYS A 27 -0.46 8.32 -2.90
N ILE A 28 -1.36 7.91 -2.00
CA ILE A 28 -1.70 6.50 -1.78
C ILE A 28 -3.10 6.23 -2.33
N SER A 29 -3.23 5.26 -3.23
CA SER A 29 -4.51 4.85 -3.82
C SER A 29 -4.65 3.33 -3.75
N ILE A 30 -5.80 2.86 -3.26
CA ILE A 30 -6.10 1.44 -3.03
C ILE A 30 -7.38 1.10 -3.78
N ASN A 31 -7.30 0.22 -4.78
CA ASN A 31 -8.42 -0.17 -5.65
C ASN A 31 -9.20 1.04 -6.24
N GLY A 32 -8.50 2.15 -6.49
CA GLY A 32 -9.10 3.39 -7.00
C GLY A 32 -9.66 4.34 -5.94
N ALA A 33 -9.68 3.94 -4.66
CA ALA A 33 -10.11 4.77 -3.53
C ALA A 33 -8.91 5.29 -2.72
N SER A 34 -9.15 6.32 -1.90
CA SER A 34 -8.15 6.81 -0.95
C SER A 34 -7.97 5.84 0.24
N LEU A 35 -6.83 5.92 0.94
CA LEU A 35 -6.54 5.08 2.11
C LEU A 35 -7.65 5.15 3.18
N GLN A 36 -8.17 6.35 3.43
CA GLN A 36 -9.20 6.61 4.43
C GLN A 36 -10.55 6.02 4.02
N GLU A 37 -10.95 6.25 2.78
CA GLU A 37 -12.20 5.75 2.22
C GLU A 37 -12.23 4.22 2.12
N TYR A 38 -11.09 3.59 1.79
CA TYR A 38 -11.02 2.14 1.62
C TYR A 38 -11.09 1.38 2.96
N PHE A 39 -10.27 1.78 3.94
CA PHE A 39 -10.16 1.01 5.18
C PHE A 39 -11.16 1.42 6.26
N GLY A 40 -11.63 2.67 6.27
CA GLY A 40 -12.58 3.24 7.24
C GLY A 40 -12.07 3.30 8.69
N ARG A 41 -11.26 2.33 9.12
CA ARG A 41 -10.65 2.20 10.45
C ARG A 41 -9.23 2.74 10.44
N GLU A 42 -8.91 3.63 11.38
CA GLU A 42 -7.57 4.20 11.54
C GLU A 42 -6.50 3.15 11.76
N THR A 43 -6.80 2.06 12.49
CA THR A 43 -5.83 0.99 12.77
C THR A 43 -5.27 0.35 11.51
N ALA A 44 -6.10 0.16 10.48
CA ALA A 44 -5.66 -0.39 9.20
C ALA A 44 -4.84 0.61 8.39
N GLN A 45 -5.18 1.90 8.45
CA GLN A 45 -4.41 2.98 7.83
C GLN A 45 -3.01 3.08 8.44
N MET A 46 -2.94 3.00 9.76
CA MET A 46 -1.69 3.06 10.53
C MET A 46 -0.74 1.91 10.14
N ILE A 47 -1.27 0.69 9.98
CA ILE A 47 -0.48 -0.48 9.55
C ILE A 47 0.12 -0.29 8.15
N VAL A 48 -0.61 0.33 7.23
CA VAL A 48 -0.12 0.61 5.87
C VAL A 48 0.95 1.70 5.87
N MET A 49 0.84 2.70 6.75
CA MET A 49 1.77 3.82 6.85
C MET A 49 3.08 3.49 7.56
N GLN A 50 3.10 2.53 8.49
CA GLN A 50 4.29 2.12 9.25
C GLN A 50 5.60 2.00 8.44
N PRO A 51 5.66 1.26 7.31
CA PRO A 51 6.91 1.11 6.57
C PRO A 51 7.36 2.41 5.89
N LEU A 52 6.42 3.26 5.47
CA LEU A 52 6.72 4.56 4.86
C LEU A 52 7.22 5.57 5.89
N GLN A 53 6.65 5.54 7.10
CA GLN A 53 7.09 6.34 8.24
C GLN A 53 8.47 5.90 8.71
N LEU A 54 8.73 4.60 8.83
CA LEU A 54 10.02 4.07 9.27
C LEU A 54 11.18 4.49 8.35
N THR A 55 10.90 4.71 7.08
CA THR A 55 11.90 5.06 6.06
C THR A 55 11.87 6.54 5.66
N ASP A 56 11.06 7.37 6.33
CA ASP A 56 10.86 8.80 6.03
C ASP A 56 10.57 9.09 4.54
N ASN A 57 9.84 8.18 3.90
CA ASN A 57 9.57 8.19 2.47
C ASN A 57 8.10 8.48 2.13
N VAL A 58 7.31 8.90 3.13
CA VAL A 58 5.86 9.15 3.02
C VAL A 58 5.52 10.13 1.88
N THR A 59 6.35 11.15 1.64
CA THR A 59 6.08 12.22 0.67
C THR A 59 6.82 12.04 -0.67
N LYS A 60 7.69 11.03 -0.78
CA LYS A 60 8.58 10.86 -1.95
C LYS A 60 8.02 9.93 -3.02
N PHE A 61 7.07 9.08 -2.67
CA PHE A 61 6.57 8.04 -3.55
C PHE A 61 5.05 8.01 -3.59
N ASP A 62 4.51 7.94 -4.81
CA ASP A 62 3.12 7.59 -5.04
C ASP A 62 2.97 6.07 -5.08
N LEU A 63 1.98 5.57 -4.35
CA LEU A 63 1.67 4.16 -4.24
C LEU A 63 0.31 3.88 -4.88
N PHE A 64 0.33 3.08 -5.93
CA PHE A 64 -0.86 2.51 -6.54
C PHE A 64 -0.97 1.05 -6.11
N ILE A 65 -2.01 0.74 -5.35
CA ILE A 65 -2.17 -0.55 -4.70
C ILE A 65 -3.46 -1.19 -5.20
N THR A 66 -3.35 -2.45 -5.61
CA THR A 66 -4.50 -3.30 -5.91
C THR A 66 -4.51 -4.48 -4.95
N VAL A 67 -5.62 -4.69 -4.26
CA VAL A 67 -5.74 -5.74 -3.24
C VAL A 67 -7.01 -6.55 -3.47
N SER A 68 -6.91 -7.86 -3.27
CA SER A 68 -8.00 -8.80 -3.42
C SER A 68 -7.95 -9.89 -2.36
N GLY A 69 -9.12 -10.40 -1.98
CA GLY A 69 -9.28 -11.50 -1.02
C GLY A 69 -9.16 -11.11 0.46
N GLY A 70 -9.61 -12.02 1.31
CA GLY A 70 -9.64 -11.86 2.77
C GLY A 70 -10.54 -10.70 3.24
N GLY A 71 -10.12 -10.01 4.30
CA GLY A 71 -10.83 -8.86 4.87
C GLY A 71 -9.87 -7.73 5.27
N ALA A 72 -10.41 -6.59 5.73
CA ALA A 72 -9.66 -5.34 5.93
C ALA A 72 -8.32 -5.49 6.66
N SER A 73 -8.27 -6.22 7.79
CA SER A 73 -7.01 -6.44 8.53
C SER A 73 -6.00 -7.32 7.78
N GLY A 74 -6.48 -8.32 7.05
CA GLY A 74 -5.64 -9.18 6.20
C GLY A 74 -5.04 -8.37 5.06
N GLN A 75 -5.87 -7.55 4.41
CA GLN A 75 -5.50 -6.67 3.32
C GLN A 75 -4.48 -5.61 3.76
N ALA A 76 -4.72 -4.90 4.86
CA ALA A 76 -3.78 -3.91 5.38
C ALA A 76 -2.38 -4.52 5.63
N GLY A 77 -2.34 -5.72 6.21
CA GLY A 77 -1.08 -6.43 6.41
C GLY A 77 -0.44 -6.91 5.11
N ALA A 78 -1.23 -7.37 4.13
CA ALA A 78 -0.70 -7.74 2.82
C ALA A 78 -0.08 -6.52 2.11
N ILE A 79 -0.74 -5.36 2.16
CA ILE A 79 -0.23 -4.11 1.59
C ILE A 79 1.08 -3.72 2.26
N ARG A 80 1.15 -3.73 3.60
CA ARG A 80 2.37 -3.45 4.34
C ARG A 80 3.56 -4.28 3.84
N HIS A 81 3.36 -5.58 3.67
CA HIS A 81 4.40 -6.48 3.15
C HIS A 81 4.76 -6.19 1.70
N GLY A 82 3.79 -5.73 0.89
CA GLY A 82 4.03 -5.34 -0.50
C GLY A 82 4.84 -4.05 -0.63
N ILE A 83 4.68 -3.09 0.29
CA ILE A 83 5.45 -1.84 0.33
C ILE A 83 6.93 -2.11 0.69
N THR A 84 7.19 -3.11 1.54
CA THR A 84 8.55 -3.46 1.99
C THR A 84 9.35 -4.32 1.01
N ARG A 85 8.75 -4.76 -0.11
CA ARG A 85 9.41 -5.65 -1.08
C ARG A 85 10.12 -4.91 -2.20
#